data_AF-A0A3C1B6X1-F1
#
_entry.id   AF-A0A3C1B6X1-F1
#
_cell.length_a   1.000
_cell.length_b   1.000
_cell.length_c   1.000
_cell.angle_alpha   90.00
_cell.angle_beta   90.00
_cell.angle_gamma   90.00
#
_symmetry.space_group_name_H-M   'P 1'
#
loop_
_entity.id
_entity.type
_entity.pdbx_description
1 polymer ?
#
loop_
_entity_poly.entity_id
_entity_poly.type
_entity_poly.pdbx_seq_one_letter_code
_entity_poly.pdbx_strand_id
1 'polypeptide(L)' 'MEKFGKSQSVTRVEDVRFLKGTGRYVDDIAPAHALHGFVFRSPVAHAIITQLDVSAALSCDGVQAVITAGDLSAADVDLH' A
#
# COMPACT_ATOMS: atom_id res chain seq x y z
N MET A 1 43.22 4.97 7.97
CA MET A 1 43.61 6.39 7.99
C MET A 1 42.46 7.18 8.61
N GLU A 2 42.37 7.21 9.94
CA GLU A 2 41.48 8.12 10.65
C GLU A 2 42.06 9.53 10.50
N LYS A 3 41.66 10.23 9.43
CA LYS A 3 42.30 11.51 9.10
C LYS A 3 41.62 12.72 9.74
N PHE A 4 40.43 12.58 10.34
CA PHE A 4 39.69 13.69 10.97
C PHE A 4 38.82 13.21 12.14
N GLY A 5 38.83 13.98 13.24
CA GLY A 5 38.24 13.62 14.54
C GLY A 5 36.70 13.60 14.59
N LYS A 6 36.18 12.96 15.63
CA LYS A 6 34.75 12.61 15.90
C LYS A 6 33.74 13.79 16.00
N SER A 7 34.09 15.01 15.58
CA SER A 7 33.28 16.23 15.79
C SER A 7 33.24 17.19 14.59
N GLN A 8 33.59 16.73 13.38
CA GLN A 8 33.41 17.51 12.15
C GLN A 8 32.01 17.28 11.57
N SER A 9 31.48 18.28 10.86
CA SER A 9 30.23 18.12 10.10
C SER A 9 30.48 17.13 8.95
N VAL A 10 29.79 16.00 8.95
CA VAL A 10 29.89 14.96 7.91
C VAL A 10 28.64 15.03 7.04
N THR A 11 28.83 15.01 5.72
CA THR A 11 27.71 14.91 4.78
C THR A 11 27.02 13.56 4.92
N ARG A 12 25.70 13.55 4.80
CA ARG A 12 24.90 12.35 4.96
C ARG A 12 25.16 11.37 3.80
N VAL A 13 25.27 10.09 4.11
CA VAL A 13 25.52 9.05 3.09
C VAL A 13 24.28 8.83 2.23
N GLU A 14 23.10 8.93 2.84
CA GLU A 14 21.82 8.73 2.19
C GLU A 14 21.47 9.83 1.16
N ASP A 15 22.09 11.02 1.24
CA ASP A 15 21.87 12.11 0.28
C ASP A 15 22.16 11.66 -1.15
N VAL A 16 23.16 10.79 -1.35
CA VAL A 16 23.53 10.31 -2.68
C VAL A 16 22.37 9.62 -3.39
N ARG A 17 21.61 8.76 -2.68
CA ARG A 17 20.49 8.04 -3.30
C ARG A 17 19.22 8.88 -3.38
N PHE A 18 19.00 9.74 -2.39
CA PHE A 18 17.80 10.58 -2.36
C PHE A 18 17.84 11.71 -3.38
N LEU A 19 18.97 12.42 -3.49
CA LEU A 19 19.11 13.54 -4.42
C LEU A 19 19.20 13.11 -5.89
N LYS A 20 19.50 11.83 -6.15
CA LYS A 20 19.58 11.28 -7.51
C LYS A 20 18.32 10.53 -7.95
N GLY A 21 17.27 10.50 -7.11
CA GLY A 21 16.06 9.72 -7.41
C GLY A 21 16.29 8.21 -7.46
N THR A 22 17.40 7.72 -6.90
CA THR A 22 17.71 6.28 -6.78
C THR A 22 17.36 5.76 -5.38
N GLY A 23 16.52 6.50 -4.65
CA GLY A 23 15.83 5.99 -3.48
C GLY A 23 14.93 4.82 -3.86
N ARG A 24 14.54 4.03 -2.86
CA ARG A 24 13.57 2.94 -3.02
C ARG A 24 12.60 3.05 -1.87
N TYR A 25 11.42 3.56 -2.17
CA TYR A 25 10.25 3.56 -1.31
C TYR A 25 9.33 2.42 -1.72
N VAL A 26 8.31 2.15 -0.91
CA VAL A 26 7.40 1.01 -1.15
C VAL A 26 6.72 1.10 -2.52
N ASP A 27 6.32 2.30 -2.94
CA ASP A 27 5.63 2.51 -4.22
C ASP A 27 6.57 2.53 -5.44
N ASP A 28 7.89 2.64 -5.22
CA ASP A 28 8.88 2.58 -6.31
C ASP A 28 9.18 1.14 -6.76
N ILE A 29 8.69 0.15 -6.00
CA ILE A 29 9.01 -1.25 -6.18
C ILE A 29 7.77 -2.11 -6.15
N ALA A 30 7.65 -3.02 -7.13
CA ALA A 30 6.62 -4.05 -7.13
C ALA A 30 7.22 -5.36 -7.66
N PRO A 31 6.89 -6.53 -7.08
CA PRO A 31 7.20 -7.82 -7.68
C PRO A 31 6.58 -7.95 -9.08
N ALA A 32 7.16 -8.82 -9.90
CA ALA A 32 6.52 -9.19 -11.17
C ALA A 32 5.10 -9.73 -10.90
N HIS A 33 4.13 -9.28 -11.72
CA HIS A 33 2.71 -9.64 -11.61
C HIS A 33 1.98 -9.15 -10.36
N ALA A 34 2.56 -8.22 -9.60
CA ALA A 34 1.83 -7.59 -8.50
C ALA A 34 0.55 -6.90 -8.99
N LEU A 35 -0.53 -7.07 -8.22
CA LEU A 35 -1.80 -6.39 -8.45
C LEU A 35 -1.83 -5.08 -7.66
N HIS A 36 -2.65 -4.14 -8.12
CA HIS A 36 -2.94 -2.91 -7.39
C HIS A 36 -4.20 -3.07 -6.55
N GLY A 37 -4.12 -2.69 -5.28
CA GLY A 37 -5.26 -2.67 -4.37
C GLY A 37 -5.89 -1.29 -4.28
N PHE A 38 -7.22 -1.24 -4.18
CA PHE A 38 -7.96 -0.02 -3.88
C PHE A 38 -8.98 -0.29 -2.78
N VAL A 39 -9.13 0.65 -1.85
CA VAL A 39 -10.09 0.55 -0.74
C VAL A 39 -11.25 1.50 -1.01
N PHE A 40 -12.44 0.94 -1.26
CA PHE A 40 -13.68 1.71 -1.28
C PHE A 40 -14.06 2.08 0.17
N ARG A 41 -14.24 3.38 0.42
CA ARG A 41 -14.45 3.92 1.77
C ARG A 41 -15.88 4.43 1.93
N SER A 42 -16.37 4.40 3.17
CA SER A 42 -17.67 4.97 3.52
C SER A 42 -17.75 6.45 3.12
N PRO A 43 -18.82 6.89 2.45
CA PRO A 43 -19.05 8.31 2.16
C PRO A 43 -19.64 9.07 3.37
N VAL A 44 -19.99 8.36 4.44
CA VAL A 44 -20.63 8.93 5.64
C VAL A 44 -19.89 8.50 6.92
N ALA A 45 -19.98 9.33 7.95
CA ALA A 45 -19.28 9.10 9.21
C ALA A 45 -19.84 7.91 10.00
N HIS A 46 -21.16 7.68 9.96
CA HIS A 46 -21.81 6.60 10.70
C HIS A 46 -23.10 6.16 10.00
N ALA A 47 -23.18 4.90 9.62
CA ALA A 47 -24.37 4.25 9.05
C ALA A 47 -24.22 2.73 9.12
N ILE A 48 -25.32 2.02 8.86
CA ILE A 48 -25.32 0.57 8.67
C ILE A 48 -25.30 0.30 7.16
N ILE A 49 -24.43 -0.62 6.72
CA ILE A 49 -24.44 -1.10 5.34
C ILE A 49 -25.63 -2.06 5.18
N THR A 50 -26.70 -1.61 4.52
CA THR A 50 -27.89 -2.44 4.27
C THR A 50 -27.78 -3.27 2.99
N GLN A 51 -27.03 -2.78 2.01
CA GLN A 51 -26.78 -3.44 0.74
C GLN A 51 -25.40 -3.03 0.21
N LEU A 52 -24.71 -3.97 -0.43
CA LEU A 52 -23.48 -3.73 -1.17
C LEU A 52 -23.50 -4.61 -2.43
N ASP A 53 -23.61 -3.98 -3.60
CA ASP A 53 -23.52 -4.67 -4.89
C ASP A 53 -22.15 -4.40 -5.52
N VAL A 54 -21.40 -5.47 -5.77
CA VAL A 54 -20.05 -5.43 -6.33
C VAL A 54 -19.99 -5.98 -7.77
N SER A 55 -21.13 -6.36 -8.34
CA SER A 55 -21.21 -7.04 -9.64
C SER A 55 -20.58 -6.23 -10.77
N ALA A 56 -20.87 -4.93 -10.82
CA ALA A 56 -20.29 -4.02 -11.81
C ALA A 56 -18.76 -3.97 -11.72
N ALA A 57 -18.21 -3.85 -10.50
CA ALA A 57 -16.77 -3.81 -10.28
C ALA A 57 -16.10 -5.14 -10.68
N LEU A 58 -16.70 -6.28 -10.35
CA LEU A 58 -16.22 -7.59 -10.75
C LEU A 58 -16.24 -7.81 -12.27
N SER A 59 -17.17 -7.17 -12.98
CA SER A 59 -17.28 -7.27 -14.43
C SER A 59 -16.28 -6.40 -15.21
N CYS A 60 -15.55 -5.49 -14.53
CA CYS A 60 -14.60 -4.61 -15.18
C CYS A 60 -13.33 -5.37 -15.61
N ASP A 61 -12.89 -5.12 -16.84
CA ASP A 61 -11.64 -5.66 -17.36
C ASP A 61 -10.45 -5.33 -16.45
N GLY A 62 -9.67 -6.34 -16.10
CA GLY A 62 -8.48 -6.22 -15.25
C GLY A 62 -8.73 -6.34 -13.75
N VAL A 63 -9.99 -6.28 -13.28
CA VAL A 63 -10.31 -6.53 -11.88
C VAL A 63 -10.15 -8.02 -11.58
N GLN A 64 -9.23 -8.34 -10.67
CA GLN A 64 -8.96 -9.73 -10.28
C GLN A 64 -9.83 -10.20 -9.11
N ALA A 65 -10.23 -9.29 -8.22
CA ALA A 65 -11.06 -9.59 -7.07
C ALA A 65 -11.73 -8.31 -6.53
N VAL A 66 -12.90 -8.48 -5.90
CA VAL A 66 -13.49 -7.50 -4.99
C VAL A 66 -13.71 -8.21 -3.67
N ILE A 67 -13.05 -7.74 -2.61
CA ILE A 67 -13.04 -8.39 -1.29
C ILE A 67 -13.95 -7.60 -0.36
N THR A 68 -14.89 -8.30 0.26
CA THR A 68 -15.87 -7.79 1.23
C THR A 68 -15.71 -8.48 2.59
N ALA A 69 -16.46 -8.04 3.59
CA ALA A 69 -16.50 -8.72 4.89
C ALA A 69 -16.95 -10.19 4.77
N GLY A 70 -17.81 -10.51 3.81
CA GLY A 70 -18.26 -11.89 3.57
C GLY A 70 -17.12 -12.81 3.15
N ASP A 71 -16.19 -12.32 2.34
CA ASP A 71 -15.01 -13.08 1.91
C ASP A 71 -14.04 -13.32 3.06
N LEU A 72 -13.89 -12.35 3.97
CA LEU A 72 -13.08 -12.49 5.17
C LEU A 72 -13.67 -13.52 6.13
N SER A 73 -14.98 -13.47 6.39
CA SER A 73 -15.66 -14.48 7.20
C SER A 73 -15.58 -15.87 6.59
N ALA A 74 -15.69 -16.00 5.26
CA ALA A 74 -15.53 -17.27 4.56
C ALA A 74 -14.10 -17.84 4.60
N ALA A 75 -13.11 -16.98 4.85
CA ALA A 75 -11.71 -17.35 5.03
C ALA A 75 -11.32 -17.56 6.51
N ASP A 76 -12.31 -17.69 7.41
CA ASP A 76 -12.13 -17.83 8.86
C ASP A 76 -11.32 -16.68 9.50
N VAL A 77 -11.39 -15.48 8.91
CA VAL A 77 -10.79 -14.27 9.49
C VAL A 77 -11.75 -13.71 10.54
N ASP A 78 -11.25 -13.57 11.76
CA ASP A 78 -11.98 -12.93 12.85
C ASP A 78 -12.15 -11.42 12.57
N LEU A 79 -13.40 -10.96 12.63
CA LEU A 79 -13.78 -9.56 12.46
C LEU A 79 -14.17 -8.91 13.80
N HIS A 80 -13.95 -9.60 14.93
CA HIS A 80 -14.33 -9.19 16.28
C HIS A 80 -13.16 -8.61 17.10
#